data_AF-A0A8I0FEH2-F1
#
_entry.id   AF-A0A8I0FEH2-F1
#
_cell.length_a   1.000
_cell.length_b   1.000
_cell.length_c   1.000
_cell.angle_alpha   90.00
_cell.angle_beta   90.00
_cell.angle_gamma   90.00
#
_symmetry.space_group_name_H-M   'P 1'
#
loop_
_entity.id
_entity.type
_entity.pdbx_description
1 polymer ?
#
loop_
_entity_poly.entity_id
_entity_poly.type
_entity_poly.pdbx_seq_one_letter_code
_entity_poly.pdbx_strand_id
1 'polypeptide(L)'
;QNSIYLFIRRASKDEDLLISSNKVIHGYKPSRIIIDFALNANQVNLSIQNFDQGLKIANRIASCYFQQECSFTNMCHQNTAAQVSTFLNDCIKQHVPDIHLFELKFGPPKSKTNLTLNTDNIEEWLQKIEPSVGSILHDVSLIQHMKVLFKSKKVTLSFQADTQYANYIEVDYSEHVLNKKERDDFKSLIRDSYGITVLSKTFSR
;
A
#
# COMPACT_ATOMS: atom_id res chain seq x y z
N GLN A 1 4.75 0.21 -21.14
CA GLN A 1 3.55 0.86 -20.58
C GLN A 1 3.71 2.36 -20.76
N ASN A 2 2.82 2.99 -21.53
CA ASN A 2 2.83 4.43 -21.77
C ASN A 2 2.04 5.13 -20.65
N SER A 3 2.71 5.44 -19.53
CA SER A 3 2.14 6.34 -18.52
C SER A 3 2.17 7.78 -19.05
N ILE A 4 1.05 8.50 -18.92
CA ILE A 4 0.99 9.92 -19.27
C ILE A 4 1.42 10.71 -18.03
N TYR A 5 2.61 11.30 -18.09
CA TYR A 5 3.12 12.18 -17.05
C TYR A 5 2.77 13.63 -17.37
N LEU A 6 1.94 14.25 -16.55
CA LEU A 6 1.69 15.69 -16.65
C LEU A 6 2.61 16.44 -15.68
N PHE A 7 3.58 17.17 -16.22
CA PHE A 7 4.44 18.06 -15.46
C PHE A 7 3.88 19.48 -15.52
N ILE A 8 3.31 19.95 -14.42
CA ILE A 8 2.84 21.34 -14.32
C ILE A 8 3.88 22.14 -13.55
N ARG A 9 4.49 23.13 -14.20
CA ARG A 9 5.30 24.16 -13.52
C ARG A 9 4.38 25.32 -13.16
N ARG A 10 4.27 25.61 -11.87
CA ARG A 10 3.52 26.76 -11.36
C ARG A 10 4.39 27.57 -10.41
N ALA A 11 4.22 28.88 -10.40
CA ALA A 11 4.69 29.70 -9.28
C ALA A 11 3.99 29.21 -8.00
N SER A 12 4.77 28.84 -6.97
CA SER A 12 4.21 28.62 -5.63
C SER A 12 3.40 29.84 -5.20
N LYS A 13 2.41 29.68 -4.30
CA LYS A 13 1.78 30.82 -3.64
C LYS A 13 2.63 31.35 -2.48
N ASP A 14 3.56 30.53 -2.00
CA ASP A 14 4.44 30.87 -0.90
C ASP A 14 5.64 31.65 -1.45
N GLU A 15 5.83 32.87 -0.94
CA GLU A 15 7.03 33.65 -1.19
C GLU A 15 8.24 32.89 -0.66
N ASP A 16 9.24 32.69 -1.52
CA ASP A 16 10.47 31.98 -1.16
C ASP A 16 11.66 32.90 -1.45
N LEU A 17 12.77 32.69 -0.72
CA LEU A 17 13.98 33.47 -0.91
C LEU A 17 14.80 32.81 -2.03
N LEU A 18 14.83 33.45 -3.20
CA LEU A 18 15.67 33.00 -4.32
C LEU A 18 16.99 33.78 -4.29
N ILE A 19 18.12 33.07 -4.28
CA ILE A 19 19.44 33.70 -4.36
C ILE A 19 19.86 33.77 -5.82
N SER A 20 20.05 34.98 -6.34
CA SER A 20 20.66 35.22 -7.65
C SER A 20 21.78 36.24 -7.49
N SER A 21 22.97 35.92 -7.95
CA SER A 21 24.14 36.83 -7.97
C SER A 21 24.40 37.51 -6.62
N ASN A 22 24.42 36.73 -5.52
CA ASN A 22 24.62 37.18 -4.14
C ASN A 22 23.60 38.21 -3.61
N LYS A 23 22.42 38.31 -4.25
CA LYS A 23 21.29 39.08 -3.74
C LYS A 23 20.12 38.15 -3.46
N VAL A 24 19.47 38.36 -2.33
CA VAL A 24 18.19 37.73 -2.00
C VAL A 24 17.12 38.45 -2.81
N ILE A 25 16.44 37.70 -3.68
CA ILE A 25 15.32 38.18 -4.49
C ILE A 25 14.07 37.45 -3.98
N HIS A 26 13.03 38.20 -3.65
CA HIS A 26 11.72 37.64 -3.37
C HIS A 26 11.15 37.04 -4.64
N GLY A 27 10.80 35.75 -4.62
CA GLY A 27 10.21 35.09 -5.76
C GLY A 27 9.51 33.80 -5.41
N TYR A 28 8.70 33.31 -6.34
CA TYR A 28 7.95 32.08 -6.13
C TYR A 28 8.72 30.88 -6.65
N LYS A 29 9.06 29.93 -5.78
CA LYS A 29 9.70 28.68 -6.20
C LYS A 29 8.74 27.90 -7.11
N PRO A 30 9.22 27.30 -8.22
CA PRO A 30 8.38 26.46 -9.05
C PRO A 30 7.94 25.21 -8.26
N SER A 31 6.64 25.02 -8.07
CA SER A 31 6.09 23.76 -7.55
C SER A 31 6.08 22.73 -8.68
N ARG A 32 6.66 21.54 -8.44
CA ARG A 32 6.53 20.40 -9.34
C ARG A 32 5.31 19.59 -8.94
N ILE A 33 4.40 19.38 -9.87
CA ILE A 33 3.24 18.51 -9.71
C ILE A 33 3.43 17.34 -10.66
N ILE A 34 3.38 16.11 -10.14
CA ILE A 34 3.31 14.89 -10.94
C ILE A 34 1.94 14.27 -10.71
N ILE A 35 1.19 14.11 -11.79
CA ILE A 35 -0.09 13.39 -11.83
C ILE A 35 0.12 12.21 -12.79
N ASP A 36 0.07 10.98 -12.25
CA ASP A 36 0.20 9.73 -13.01
C ASP A 36 -1.14 8.98 -12.97
N PHE A 37 -1.90 9.08 -14.06
CA PHE A 37 -3.17 8.37 -14.22
C PHE A 37 -2.93 6.92 -14.65
N ALA A 38 -3.74 6.00 -14.11
CA ALA A 38 -3.86 4.66 -14.66
C ALA A 38 -4.47 4.70 -16.08
N LEU A 39 -4.31 3.62 -16.84
CA LEU A 39 -4.75 3.50 -18.26
C LEU A 39 -6.22 3.88 -18.50
N ASN A 40 -7.08 3.73 -17.50
CA ASN A 40 -8.51 4.06 -17.57
C ASN A 40 -8.91 5.25 -16.69
N ALA A 41 -7.94 6.05 -16.22
CA ALA A 41 -8.15 7.19 -15.31
C ALA A 41 -9.02 6.89 -14.07
N ASN A 42 -9.18 5.62 -13.70
CA ASN A 42 -9.92 5.17 -12.50
C ASN A 42 -9.08 5.27 -11.23
N GLN A 43 -7.77 5.49 -11.37
CA GLN A 43 -6.83 5.72 -10.29
C GLN A 43 -5.85 6.81 -10.71
N VAL A 44 -5.38 7.58 -9.73
CA VAL A 44 -4.39 8.63 -9.93
C VAL A 44 -3.37 8.61 -8.79
N ASN A 45 -2.09 8.59 -9.14
CA ASN A 45 -1.01 8.77 -8.18
C ASN A 45 -0.58 10.24 -8.22
N LEU A 46 -0.60 10.90 -7.06
CA LEU A 46 -0.25 12.31 -6.91
C LEU A 46 1.07 12.45 -6.16
N SER A 47 2.06 13.08 -6.80
CA SER A 47 3.26 13.57 -6.12
C SER A 47 3.28 15.10 -6.21
N ILE A 48 2.81 15.73 -5.13
CA ILE A 48 2.62 17.17 -5.02
C ILE A 48 2.83 17.63 -3.57
N GLN A 49 3.31 18.86 -3.38
CA GLN A 49 3.44 19.46 -2.04
C GLN A 49 2.07 19.78 -1.41
N ASN A 50 1.12 20.29 -2.20
CA ASN A 50 -0.25 20.59 -1.76
C ASN A 50 -1.23 19.56 -2.33
N PHE A 51 -1.61 18.56 -1.52
CA PHE A 51 -2.46 17.45 -1.93
C PHE A 51 -3.84 17.91 -2.41
N ASP A 52 -4.55 18.74 -1.64
CA ASP A 52 -5.90 19.22 -1.97
C ASP A 52 -5.96 19.90 -3.33
N GLN A 53 -4.94 20.70 -3.64
CA GLN A 53 -4.85 21.35 -4.93
C GLN A 53 -4.59 20.33 -6.05
N GLY A 54 -3.69 19.37 -5.84
CA GLY A 54 -3.42 18.30 -6.80
C GLY A 54 -4.67 17.47 -7.10
N LEU A 55 -5.44 17.14 -6.06
CA LEU A 55 -6.69 16.40 -6.16
C LEU A 55 -7.74 17.17 -6.97
N LYS A 56 -7.92 18.48 -6.72
CA LYS A 56 -8.82 19.34 -7.51
C LYS A 56 -8.45 19.35 -8.99
N ILE A 57 -7.15 19.42 -9.30
CA ILE A 57 -6.68 19.38 -10.69
C ILE A 57 -6.97 18.01 -11.32
N ALA A 58 -6.65 16.92 -10.61
CA ALA A 58 -6.91 15.57 -11.09
C ALA A 58 -8.40 15.31 -11.34
N ASN A 59 -9.27 15.69 -10.40
CA ASN A 59 -10.74 15.61 -10.56
C ASN A 59 -11.19 16.37 -11.81
N ARG A 60 -10.71 17.60 -12.02
CA ARG A 60 -11.08 18.39 -13.19
C ARG A 60 -10.64 17.74 -14.51
N ILE A 61 -9.43 17.19 -14.56
CA ILE A 61 -8.92 16.48 -15.74
C ILE A 61 -9.79 15.25 -16.04
N ALA A 62 -10.07 14.42 -15.02
CA ALA A 62 -10.92 13.25 -15.18
C ALA A 62 -12.34 13.62 -15.60
N SER A 63 -12.95 14.63 -14.98
CA SER A 63 -14.29 15.10 -15.34
C SER A 63 -14.38 15.59 -16.78
N CYS A 64 -13.36 16.31 -17.26
CA CYS A 64 -13.29 16.72 -18.66
C CYS A 64 -13.12 15.53 -19.61
N TYR A 65 -12.31 14.54 -19.25
CA TYR A 65 -12.08 13.33 -20.06
C TYR A 65 -13.35 12.47 -20.19
N PHE A 66 -14.07 12.24 -19.09
CA PHE A 66 -15.29 11.43 -19.07
C PHE A 66 -16.58 12.22 -19.39
N GLN A 67 -16.48 13.54 -19.55
CA GLN A 67 -17.63 14.43 -19.78
C GLN A 67 -18.72 14.34 -18.70
N GLN A 68 -18.34 13.98 -17.48
CA GLN A 68 -19.23 13.89 -16.32
C GLN A 68 -18.46 14.28 -15.05
N GLU A 69 -19.16 14.68 -13.99
CA GLU A 69 -18.50 15.01 -12.73
C GLU A 69 -17.85 13.77 -12.11
N CYS A 70 -16.51 13.82 -11.98
CA CYS A 70 -15.68 12.76 -11.42
C CYS A 70 -14.95 13.30 -10.18
N SER A 71 -14.92 12.48 -9.13
CA SER A 71 -14.16 12.78 -7.91
C SER A 71 -13.33 11.58 -7.51
N PHE A 72 -12.01 11.78 -7.39
CA PHE A 72 -11.13 10.81 -6.76
C PHE A 72 -11.28 10.89 -5.24
N THR A 73 -11.33 9.73 -4.61
CA THR A 73 -11.25 9.56 -3.16
C THR A 73 -9.96 8.82 -2.84
N ASN A 74 -9.44 9.00 -1.62
CA ASN A 74 -8.33 8.18 -1.15
C ASN A 74 -8.72 6.71 -1.23
N MET A 75 -7.78 5.87 -1.68
CA MET A 75 -7.94 4.43 -1.50
C MET A 75 -7.95 4.14 -0.01
N CYS A 76 -9.03 3.55 0.48
CA CYS A 76 -9.16 3.16 1.87
C CYS A 76 -8.86 1.66 2.02
N HIS A 77 -8.23 1.30 3.14
CA HIS A 77 -8.04 -0.07 3.55
C HIS A 77 -9.35 -0.69 4.06
N GLN A 78 -10.27 -1.02 3.16
CA GLN A 78 -11.52 -1.67 3.54
C GLN A 78 -11.45 -3.18 3.32
N ASN A 79 -10.39 -3.82 3.81
CA ASN A 79 -10.26 -5.28 3.74
C ASN A 79 -10.93 -5.91 4.95
N THR A 80 -11.94 -6.74 4.75
CA THR A 80 -12.59 -7.43 5.86
C THR A 80 -11.63 -8.45 6.48
N ALA A 81 -11.76 -8.69 7.79
CA ALA A 81 -10.97 -9.72 8.48
C ALA A 81 -11.10 -11.11 7.82
N ALA A 82 -12.29 -11.44 7.29
CA ALA A 82 -12.53 -12.68 6.56
C ALA A 82 -11.67 -12.80 5.29
N GLN A 83 -11.63 -11.77 4.44
CA GLN A 83 -10.80 -11.77 3.23
C GLN A 83 -9.32 -11.97 3.58
N VAL A 84 -8.83 -11.21 4.56
CA VAL A 84 -7.42 -11.29 4.97
C VAL A 84 -7.10 -12.65 5.59
N SER A 85 -8.00 -13.23 6.39
CA SER A 85 -7.85 -14.57 6.93
C SER A 85 -7.77 -15.63 5.83
N THR A 86 -8.61 -15.55 4.81
CA THR A 86 -8.55 -16.47 3.65
C THR A 86 -7.22 -16.37 2.92
N PHE A 87 -6.75 -15.15 2.63
CA PHE A 87 -5.45 -14.92 1.99
C PHE A 87 -4.28 -15.47 2.80
N LEU A 88 -4.28 -15.25 4.12
CA LEU A 88 -3.24 -15.76 5.02
C LEU A 88 -3.23 -17.29 5.05
N ASN A 89 -4.40 -17.92 5.16
CA ASN A 89 -4.55 -19.37 5.15
C ASN A 89 -3.97 -19.98 3.86
N ASP A 90 -4.30 -19.40 2.70
CA ASP A 90 -3.80 -19.90 1.43
C ASP A 90 -2.29 -19.67 1.27
N CYS A 91 -1.74 -18.57 1.78
CA CYS A 91 -0.30 -18.37 1.79
C CYS A 91 0.43 -19.40 2.68
N ILE A 92 -0.14 -19.75 3.83
CA ILE A 92 0.41 -20.75 4.75
C ILE A 92 0.41 -22.13 4.11
N LYS A 93 -0.69 -22.49 3.45
CA LYS A 93 -0.86 -23.75 2.71
C LYS A 93 -0.15 -23.76 1.35
N GLN A 94 0.58 -22.70 1.01
CA GLN A 94 1.29 -22.55 -0.27
C GLN A 94 0.37 -22.70 -1.50
N HIS A 95 -0.89 -22.28 -1.38
CA HIS A 95 -1.89 -22.33 -2.45
C HIS A 95 -1.90 -21.09 -3.34
N VAL A 96 -1.21 -20.01 -2.93
CA VAL A 96 -1.13 -18.78 -3.72
C VAL A 96 0.01 -18.90 -4.75
N PRO A 97 -0.27 -18.91 -6.06
CA PRO A 97 0.78 -18.99 -7.06
C PRO A 97 1.78 -17.84 -6.93
N ASP A 98 3.05 -18.11 -7.20
CA ASP A 98 4.16 -17.14 -7.17
C ASP A 98 4.45 -16.47 -5.83
N ILE A 99 3.69 -16.80 -4.77
CA ILE A 99 3.90 -16.28 -3.40
C ILE A 99 4.31 -17.44 -2.51
N HIS A 100 5.53 -17.38 -1.99
CA HIS A 100 6.03 -18.35 -1.03
C HIS A 100 6.26 -17.70 0.34
N LEU A 101 5.49 -18.10 1.35
CA LEU A 101 5.62 -17.62 2.71
C LEU A 101 6.81 -18.29 3.42
N PHE A 102 7.71 -17.48 3.99
CA PHE A 102 8.88 -17.96 4.74
C PHE A 102 9.05 -17.32 6.13
N GLU A 103 8.34 -16.24 6.43
CA GLU A 103 8.33 -15.64 7.77
C GLU A 103 6.92 -15.21 8.19
N LEU A 104 6.49 -15.59 9.39
CA LEU A 104 5.23 -15.15 10.00
C LEU A 104 5.51 -14.63 11.40
N LYS A 105 5.14 -13.37 11.65
CA LYS A 105 5.26 -12.71 12.94
C LYS A 105 3.89 -12.41 13.51
N PHE A 106 3.64 -12.91 14.71
CA PHE A 106 2.36 -12.77 15.40
C PHE A 106 2.55 -12.56 16.91
N GLY A 107 1.54 -11.98 17.53
CA GLY A 107 1.52 -11.66 18.95
C GLY A 107 0.43 -10.62 19.26
N PRO A 108 0.13 -10.38 20.54
CA PRO A 108 -0.89 -9.41 20.91
C PRO A 108 -0.59 -8.03 20.30
N PRO A 109 -1.62 -7.29 19.84
CA PRO A 109 -1.44 -5.95 19.31
C PRO A 109 -0.68 -5.06 20.31
N LYS A 110 0.27 -4.26 19.81
CA LYS A 110 1.09 -3.33 20.61
C LYS A 110 1.99 -3.98 21.67
N SER A 111 2.13 -5.32 21.66
CA SER A 111 3.08 -6.02 22.54
C SER A 111 4.52 -5.79 22.09
N LYS A 112 5.43 -5.60 23.07
CA LYS A 112 6.88 -5.61 22.83
C LYS A 112 7.42 -7.01 22.53
N THR A 113 6.71 -8.04 22.97
CA THR A 113 7.08 -9.45 22.81
C THR A 113 6.17 -10.09 21.78
N ASN A 114 6.78 -10.66 20.73
CA ASN A 114 6.08 -11.33 19.63
C ASN A 114 6.80 -12.64 19.31
N LEU A 115 6.07 -13.58 18.72
CA LEU A 115 6.63 -14.80 18.17
C LEU A 115 6.90 -14.61 16.68
N THR A 116 7.96 -15.22 16.19
CA THR A 116 8.32 -15.19 14.77
C THR A 116 8.72 -16.58 14.33
N LEU A 117 7.99 -17.12 13.37
CA LEU A 117 8.35 -18.33 12.66
C LEU A 117 9.10 -17.90 11.40
N ASN A 118 10.33 -18.36 11.24
CA ASN A 118 11.15 -18.12 10.05
C ASN A 118 11.61 -19.49 9.52
N THR A 119 10.87 -20.01 8.56
CA THR A 119 10.99 -21.37 8.04
C THR A 119 10.19 -21.49 6.75
N ASP A 120 10.63 -22.35 5.85
CA ASP A 120 9.92 -22.64 4.61
C ASP A 120 8.67 -23.51 4.82
N ASN A 121 8.48 -24.08 6.02
CA ASN A 121 7.33 -24.90 6.38
C ASN A 121 6.54 -24.32 7.57
N ILE A 122 5.95 -23.14 7.37
CA ILE A 122 5.15 -22.46 8.39
C ILE A 122 3.93 -23.29 8.80
N GLU A 123 3.27 -23.96 7.84
CA GLU A 123 2.07 -24.77 8.10
C GLU A 123 2.34 -25.88 9.12
N GLU A 124 3.38 -26.69 8.92
CA GLU A 124 3.71 -27.79 9.84
C GLU A 124 3.99 -27.28 11.27
N TRP A 125 4.68 -26.14 11.39
CA TRP A 125 4.94 -25.53 12.68
C TRP A 125 3.67 -25.03 13.36
N LEU A 126 2.76 -24.40 12.60
CA LEU A 126 1.47 -23.96 13.13
C LEU A 126 0.63 -25.14 13.63
N GLN A 127 0.55 -26.23 12.86
CA GLN A 127 -0.17 -27.44 13.27
C GLN A 127 0.38 -28.06 14.57
N LYS A 128 1.70 -27.98 14.81
CA LYS A 128 2.32 -28.48 16.04
C LYS A 128 2.05 -27.62 17.27
N ILE A 129 1.94 -26.30 17.10
CA ILE A 129 1.72 -25.38 18.24
C ILE A 129 0.24 -25.15 18.54
N GLU A 130 -0.63 -25.26 17.54
CA GLU A 130 -2.07 -24.97 17.63
C GLU A 130 -2.79 -25.72 18.77
N PRO A 131 -2.50 -27.00 19.08
CA PRO A 131 -3.09 -27.68 20.24
C PRO A 131 -2.78 -27.01 21.60
N SER A 132 -1.68 -26.25 21.69
CA SER A 132 -1.24 -25.60 22.93
C SER A 132 -1.66 -24.13 23.02
N VAL A 133 -1.76 -23.43 21.89
CA VAL A 133 -1.98 -21.97 21.85
C VAL A 133 -3.30 -21.55 21.17
N GLY A 134 -4.04 -22.50 20.61
CA GLY A 134 -5.20 -22.23 19.75
C GLY A 134 -4.80 -21.77 18.35
N SER A 135 -5.78 -21.61 17.46
CA SER A 135 -5.51 -21.19 16.09
C SER A 135 -5.18 -19.71 16.02
N ILE A 136 -3.94 -19.39 15.67
CA ILE A 136 -3.47 -18.01 15.46
C ILE A 136 -4.19 -17.35 14.27
N LEU A 137 -4.73 -18.15 13.34
CA LEU A 137 -5.39 -17.66 12.12
C LEU A 137 -6.86 -17.29 12.31
N HIS A 138 -7.45 -17.65 13.46
CA HIS A 138 -8.82 -17.24 13.80
C HIS A 138 -8.93 -15.74 14.09
N ASP A 139 -7.85 -15.11 14.55
CA ASP A 139 -7.81 -13.67 14.81
C ASP A 139 -6.64 -13.03 14.04
N VAL A 140 -6.97 -12.47 12.87
CA VAL A 140 -6.01 -11.77 11.99
C VAL A 140 -5.33 -10.60 12.71
N SER A 141 -5.96 -10.01 13.74
CA SER A 141 -5.36 -8.90 14.49
C SER A 141 -4.10 -9.31 15.27
N LEU A 142 -3.91 -10.61 15.51
CA LEU A 142 -2.70 -11.16 16.13
C LEU A 142 -1.52 -11.21 15.16
N ILE A 143 -1.76 -11.16 13.84
CA ILE A 143 -0.72 -11.25 12.84
C ILE A 143 -0.23 -9.84 12.54
N GLN A 144 1.04 -9.58 12.78
CA GLN A 144 1.63 -8.25 12.57
C GLN A 144 2.23 -8.15 11.18
N HIS A 145 3.03 -9.15 10.80
CA HIS A 145 3.73 -9.17 9.53
C HIS A 145 3.87 -10.59 8.98
N MET A 146 3.90 -10.70 7.67
CA MET A 146 4.41 -11.87 6.98
C MET A 146 5.46 -11.45 5.96
N LYS A 147 6.45 -12.29 5.70
CA LYS A 147 7.37 -12.11 4.58
C LYS A 147 7.20 -13.23 3.58
N VAL A 148 7.07 -12.82 2.32
CA VAL A 148 6.89 -13.72 1.20
C VAL A 148 7.98 -13.51 0.17
N LEU A 149 8.34 -14.56 -0.54
CA LEU A 149 9.04 -14.46 -1.81
C LEU A 149 8.00 -14.29 -2.91
N PHE A 150 8.13 -13.22 -3.69
CA PHE A 150 7.38 -12.99 -4.92
C PHE A 150 8.36 -12.65 -6.04
N LYS A 151 8.36 -13.42 -7.12
CA LYS A 151 9.34 -13.29 -8.23
C LYS A 151 10.80 -13.18 -7.73
N SER A 152 11.17 -14.06 -6.80
CA SER A 152 12.49 -14.12 -6.15
C SER A 152 12.86 -12.88 -5.31
N LYS A 153 11.90 -12.03 -4.96
CA LYS A 153 12.09 -10.85 -4.12
C LYS A 153 11.34 -10.98 -2.81
N LYS A 154 12.00 -10.59 -1.72
CA LYS A 154 11.42 -10.63 -0.37
C LYS A 154 10.50 -9.43 -0.18
N VAL A 155 9.20 -9.66 -0.12
CA VAL A 155 8.18 -8.66 0.16
C VAL A 155 7.67 -8.86 1.57
N THR A 156 7.63 -7.78 2.36
CA THR A 156 7.00 -7.79 3.68
C THR A 156 5.60 -7.22 3.55
N LEU A 157 4.62 -7.94 4.06
CA LEU A 157 3.25 -7.48 4.27
C LEU A 157 3.04 -7.20 5.75
N SER A 158 2.33 -6.11 6.08
CA SER A 158 1.95 -5.73 7.42
C SER A 158 0.45 -5.63 7.55
N PHE A 159 -0.08 -6.10 8.67
CA PHE A 159 -1.50 -6.13 8.96
C PHE A 159 -1.76 -5.31 10.22
N GLN A 160 -2.75 -4.43 10.16
CA GLN A 160 -3.15 -3.60 11.29
C GLN A 160 -4.67 -3.48 11.34
N ALA A 161 -5.26 -3.69 12.51
CA ALA A 161 -6.67 -3.40 12.70
C ALA A 161 -6.92 -1.90 12.53
N ASP A 162 -7.89 -1.54 11.71
CA ASP A 162 -8.28 -0.15 11.49
C ASP A 162 -8.85 0.43 12.80
N THR A 163 -8.27 1.56 13.23
CA THR A 163 -8.64 2.22 14.49
C THR A 163 -10.00 2.90 14.46
N GLN A 164 -10.49 3.25 13.26
CA GLN A 164 -11.76 3.92 13.03
C GLN A 164 -12.88 2.91 12.71
N TYR A 165 -12.52 1.81 12.05
CA TYR A 165 -13.47 0.77 11.66
C TYR A 165 -13.00 -0.61 12.11
N ALA A 166 -13.40 -1.01 13.31
CA ALA A 166 -12.93 -2.23 14.00
C ALA A 166 -13.05 -3.56 13.20
N ASN A 167 -13.80 -3.59 12.09
CA ASN A 167 -13.99 -4.77 11.25
C ASN A 167 -13.05 -4.82 10.01
N TYR A 168 -12.27 -3.77 9.78
CA TYR A 168 -11.35 -3.69 8.64
C TYR A 168 -9.90 -3.82 9.07
N ILE A 169 -9.10 -4.40 8.17
CA ILE A 169 -7.68 -4.63 8.33
C ILE A 169 -6.92 -3.85 7.25
N GLU A 170 -6.04 -2.97 7.70
CA GLU A 170 -5.05 -2.31 6.87
C GLU A 170 -4.00 -3.33 6.45
N VAL A 171 -3.81 -3.45 5.13
CA VAL A 171 -2.79 -4.33 4.54
C VAL A 171 -1.81 -3.46 3.76
N ASP A 172 -0.61 -3.39 4.30
CA ASP A 172 0.48 -2.59 3.78
C ASP A 172 1.61 -3.50 3.28
N TYR A 173 2.39 -3.05 2.29
CA TYR A 173 3.55 -3.81 1.81
C TYR A 173 4.79 -2.96 1.56
N SER A 174 5.95 -3.62 1.61
CA SER A 174 7.25 -3.03 1.32
C SER A 174 7.48 -2.84 -0.19
N GLU A 175 6.82 -1.85 -0.79
CA GLU A 175 6.80 -1.70 -2.26
C GLU A 175 8.17 -1.49 -2.93
N HIS A 176 9.13 -0.93 -2.19
CA HIS A 176 10.42 -0.47 -2.72
C HIS A 176 11.28 -1.60 -3.29
N VAL A 177 11.04 -2.85 -2.88
CA VAL A 177 11.74 -4.03 -3.39
C VAL A 177 11.28 -4.41 -4.80
N LEU A 178 10.07 -4.00 -5.19
CA LEU A 178 9.46 -4.32 -6.47
C LEU A 178 9.59 -3.13 -7.45
N ASN A 179 9.81 -3.45 -8.73
CA ASN A 179 9.68 -2.46 -9.81
C ASN A 179 8.20 -2.19 -10.13
N LYS A 180 7.91 -1.17 -10.96
CA LYS A 180 6.53 -0.74 -11.26
C LYS A 180 5.64 -1.91 -11.74
N LYS A 181 6.09 -2.67 -12.73
CA LYS A 181 5.34 -3.81 -13.27
C LYS A 181 5.09 -4.87 -12.20
N GLU A 182 6.10 -5.22 -11.42
CA GLU A 182 5.97 -6.20 -10.34
C GLU A 182 5.03 -5.73 -9.23
N ARG A 183 4.98 -4.43 -8.92
CA ARG A 183 4.00 -3.87 -7.97
C ARG A 183 2.59 -4.02 -8.49
N ASP A 184 2.36 -3.70 -9.76
CA ASP A 184 1.05 -3.81 -10.39
C ASP A 184 0.60 -5.29 -10.44
N ASP A 185 1.50 -6.20 -10.81
CA ASP A 185 1.25 -7.65 -10.81
C ASP A 185 0.93 -8.16 -9.40
N PHE A 186 1.71 -7.77 -8.39
CA PHE A 186 1.52 -8.19 -6.99
C PHE A 186 0.18 -7.70 -6.43
N LYS A 187 -0.13 -6.41 -6.62
CA LYS A 187 -1.41 -5.83 -6.20
C LYS A 187 -2.59 -6.48 -6.91
N SER A 188 -2.46 -6.75 -8.21
CA SER A 188 -3.53 -7.37 -8.99
C SER A 188 -3.76 -8.82 -8.59
N LEU A 189 -2.70 -9.60 -8.36
CA LEU A 189 -2.82 -10.97 -7.85
C LEU A 189 -3.67 -11.03 -6.57
N ILE A 190 -3.36 -10.18 -5.60
CA ILE A 190 -4.04 -10.17 -4.30
C ILE A 190 -5.47 -9.62 -4.42
N ARG A 191 -5.66 -8.55 -5.18
CA ARG A 191 -6.98 -7.96 -5.42
C ARG A 191 -7.91 -8.89 -6.19
N ASP A 192 -7.43 -9.49 -7.27
CA ASP A 192 -8.26 -10.25 -8.20
C ASP A 192 -8.59 -11.63 -7.61
N SER A 193 -7.71 -12.19 -6.77
CA SER A 193 -7.95 -13.48 -6.10
C SER A 193 -8.75 -13.36 -4.79
N TYR A 194 -8.54 -12.29 -4.01
CA TYR A 194 -9.08 -12.19 -2.64
C TYR A 194 -9.93 -10.93 -2.41
N GLY A 195 -10.02 -10.03 -3.37
CA GLY A 195 -10.67 -8.72 -3.19
C GLY A 195 -9.93 -7.80 -2.20
N ILE A 196 -8.67 -8.09 -1.90
CA ILE A 196 -7.87 -7.34 -0.93
C ILE A 196 -7.13 -6.19 -1.62
N THR A 197 -7.28 -5.01 -1.05
CA THR A 197 -6.50 -3.82 -1.40
C THR A 197 -5.25 -3.74 -0.53
N VAL A 198 -4.09 -3.77 -1.20
CA VAL A 198 -2.76 -3.64 -0.56
C VAL A 198 -2.14 -2.31 -0.93
N LEU A 199 -1.80 -1.48 0.06
CA LEU A 199 -1.17 -0.17 -0.16
C LEU A 199 0.30 -0.20 0.24
N SER A 200 1.10 0.69 -0.35
CA SER A 200 2.48 0.78 0.11
C SER A 200 2.50 1.37 1.50
N LYS A 201 3.42 0.87 2.34
CA LYS A 201 3.59 1.40 3.68
C LYS A 201 3.93 2.89 3.60
N THR A 202 2.94 3.73 3.87
CA THR A 202 3.17 5.16 4.00
C THR A 202 4.03 5.34 5.23
N PHE A 203 5.21 5.94 5.10
CA PHE A 203 5.89 6.48 6.27
C PHE A 203 4.96 7.56 6.83
N SER A 204 4.18 7.20 7.86
CA SER A 204 3.54 8.17 8.74
C SER A 204 4.65 9.08 9.26
N ARG A 205 4.71 10.30 8.71
CA ARG A 205 5.51 11.39 9.26
C ARG A 205 4.80 11.96 10.47
#